data_AF-A0A1I2H129-F1
#
_entry.id   AF-A0A1I2H129-F1
#
_cell.length_a   1.000
_cell.length_b   1.000
_cell.length_c   1.000
_cell.angle_alpha   90.00
_cell.angle_beta   90.00
_cell.angle_gamma   90.00
#
_symmetry.space_group_name_H-M   'P 1'
#
loop_
_entity.id
_entity.type
_entity.pdbx_description
1 polymer ?
#
loop_
_entity_poly.entity_id
_entity_poly.type
_entity_poly.pdbx_seq_one_letter_code
_entity_poly.pdbx_strand_id
1 'polypeptide(L)'
;MDKQALINRLLELPSEIAAAEDIVLQEHMLVVSAKESLQQKEDSLLLGNVIDGKNAEIRAAQVRQFTEHEREALADAEMRLKNAVARLGKGKDELRALRAVADLLKGAA
;
A
#
# COMPACT_ATOMS: atom_id res chain seq x y z
N MET A 1 -2.13 -30.72 6.72
CA MET A 1 -2.17 -30.04 8.03
C MET A 1 -2.91 -30.94 8.99
N ASP A 2 -2.36 -31.24 10.16
CA ASP A 2 -3.07 -31.97 11.20
C ASP A 2 -3.88 -31.02 12.11
N LYS A 3 -4.64 -31.57 13.06
CA LYS A 3 -5.50 -30.78 13.95
C LYS A 3 -4.70 -29.82 14.84
N GLN A 4 -3.49 -30.19 15.27
CA GLN A 4 -2.67 -29.33 16.11
C GLN A 4 -2.09 -28.16 15.30
N ALA A 5 -1.63 -28.42 14.08
CA ALA A 5 -1.17 -27.41 13.16
C ALA A 5 -2.28 -26.43 12.76
N LEU A 6 -3.53 -26.90 12.59
CA LEU A 6 -4.71 -26.05 12.38
C LEU A 6 -4.91 -25.07 13.55
N ILE A 7 -4.86 -25.59 14.77
CA ILE A 7 -5.07 -24.80 16.00
C ILE A 7 -3.96 -23.75 16.12
N ASN A 8 -2.70 -24.15 15.97
CA ASN A 8 -1.57 -23.24 16.05
C ASN A 8 -1.69 -22.11 15.01
N ARG A 9 -1.99 -22.45 13.74
CA ARG A 9 -2.15 -21.45 12.67
C ARG A 9 -3.31 -20.48 12.95
N LEU A 10 -4.44 -20.97 13.45
CA LEU A 10 -5.59 -20.15 13.83
C LEU A 10 -5.29 -19.18 14.99
N LEU A 11 -4.38 -19.55 15.89
CA LEU A 11 -3.95 -18.70 17.01
C LEU A 11 -2.92 -17.64 16.58
N GLU A 12 -2.06 -17.94 15.60
CA GLU A 12 -1.04 -17.02 15.09
C GLU A 12 -1.61 -15.95 14.16
N LEU A 13 -2.54 -16.34 13.27
CA LEU A 13 -3.12 -15.48 12.23
C LEU A 13 -3.62 -14.11 12.72
N PRO A 14 -4.33 -13.98 13.86
CA PRO A 14 -4.74 -12.67 14.35
C PRO A 14 -3.59 -11.69 14.57
N SER A 15 -2.44 -12.17 15.07
CA SER A 15 -1.27 -11.32 15.29
C SER A 15 -0.60 -10.93 13.97
N GLU A 16 -0.53 -11.85 13.00
CA GLU A 16 -0.03 -11.56 11.65
C GLU A 16 -0.92 -10.57 10.91
N ILE A 17 -2.25 -10.69 11.05
CA ILE A 17 -3.22 -9.76 10.47
C ILE A 17 -3.05 -8.38 11.10
N ALA A 18 -2.94 -8.28 12.42
CA ALA A 18 -2.71 -7.00 13.10
C ALA A 18 -1.42 -6.33 12.62
N ALA A 19 -0.31 -7.07 12.53
CA ALA A 19 0.94 -6.56 11.98
C ALA A 19 0.79 -6.10 10.51
N ALA A 20 0.02 -6.83 9.70
CA ALA A 20 -0.26 -6.44 8.32
C ALA A 20 -1.14 -5.18 8.23
N GLU A 21 -2.07 -4.97 9.17
CA GLU A 21 -2.87 -3.74 9.28
C GLU A 21 -1.99 -2.54 9.60
N ASP A 22 -1.06 -2.67 10.55
CA ASP A 22 -0.10 -1.63 10.89
C ASP A 22 0.78 -1.25 9.69
N ILE A 23 1.25 -2.25 8.93
CA ILE A 23 2.03 -2.02 7.70
C ILE A 23 1.19 -1.25 6.67
N VAL A 24 -0.09 -1.61 6.48
CA VAL A 24 -0.97 -0.87 5.56
C VAL A 24 -1.11 0.59 5.97
N LEU A 25 -1.26 0.86 7.27
CA LEU A 25 -1.31 2.23 7.78
C LEU A 25 -0.01 2.99 7.51
N GLN A 26 1.14 2.37 7.75
CA GLN A 26 2.46 2.96 7.48
C GLN A 26 2.65 3.28 5.99
N GLU A 27 2.36 2.33 5.10
CA GLU A 27 2.49 2.55 3.66
C GLU A 27 1.50 3.61 3.15
N HIS A 28 0.30 3.69 3.75
CA HIS A 28 -0.64 4.76 3.44
C HIS A 28 -0.09 6.14 3.82
N MET A 29 0.54 6.27 4.99
CA MET A 29 1.20 7.52 5.38
C MET A 29 2.33 7.92 4.42
N LEU A 30 3.10 6.93 3.93
CA LEU A 30 4.15 7.19 2.93
C LEU A 30 3.57 7.71 1.61
N VAL A 31 2.44 7.15 1.14
CA VAL A 31 1.74 7.67 -0.05
C VAL A 31 1.28 9.11 0.15
N VAL A 32 0.71 9.44 1.32
CA VAL A 32 0.29 10.82 1.63
C VAL A 32 1.50 11.76 1.60
N SER A 33 2.59 11.40 2.28
CA SER A 33 3.81 12.20 2.30
C SER A 33 4.45 12.38 0.91
N ALA A 34 4.44 11.34 0.07
CA ALA A 34 4.94 11.42 -1.30
C ALA A 34 4.09 12.37 -2.17
N LYS A 35 2.76 12.35 -2.01
CA LYS A 35 1.85 13.29 -2.68
C LYS A 35 2.10 14.73 -2.26
N GLU A 36 2.28 14.97 -0.96
CA GLU A 36 2.61 16.29 -0.44
C GLU A 36 3.96 16.79 -0.98
N SER A 37 4.97 15.92 -1.03
CA SER A 37 6.30 16.27 -1.57
C SER A 37 6.24 16.61 -3.06
N LEU A 38 5.50 15.83 -3.85
CA LEU A 38 5.26 16.13 -5.27
C LEU A 38 4.56 17.49 -5.44
N GLN A 39 3.50 17.75 -4.66
CA GLN A 39 2.78 19.02 -4.72
C GLN A 39 3.69 20.20 -4.36
N GLN A 40 4.48 20.10 -3.29
CA GLN A 40 5.44 21.14 -2.88
C GLN A 40 6.48 21.42 -3.97
N LYS A 41 6.93 20.38 -4.67
CA LYS A 41 7.86 20.52 -5.79
C LYS A 41 7.21 21.23 -6.98
N GLU A 42 5.99 20.83 -7.35
CA GLU A 42 5.22 21.46 -8.43
C GLU A 42 4.96 22.95 -8.12
N ASP A 43 4.56 23.28 -6.89
CA ASP A 43 4.34 24.66 -6.45
C ASP A 43 5.63 25.50 -6.50
N SER A 44 6.76 24.92 -6.07
CA SER A 44 8.07 25.58 -6.12
C SER A 44 8.52 25.89 -7.55
N LEU A 45 8.23 25.00 -8.49
CA LEU A 45 8.57 25.19 -9.91
C LEU A 45 7.71 26.30 -10.55
N LEU A 46 6.43 26.38 -10.17
CA LEU A 46 5.52 27.43 -10.63
C LEU A 46 5.89 28.81 -10.07
N LEU A 47 6.22 28.89 -8.78
CA LEU A 47 6.56 30.16 -8.13
C LEU A 47 7.99 30.64 -8.44
N GLY A 48 8.91 29.71 -8.71
CA GLY A 48 10.32 30.02 -8.97
C GLY A 48 10.64 30.52 -10.37
N ASN A 49 9.65 30.68 -11.27
CA ASN A 49 9.85 30.99 -12.69
C ASN A 49 10.81 30.03 -13.42
N VAL A 50 10.94 28.78 -12.94
CA VAL A 50 11.80 27.75 -13.55
C VAL A 50 11.19 27.21 -14.85
N ILE A 51 9.88 27.34 -14.99
CA ILE A 51 9.11 26.90 -16.15
C ILE A 51 9.00 28.06 -17.15
N ASP A 52 9.69 27.94 -18.29
CA ASP A 52 9.72 28.97 -19.36
C ASP A 52 8.95 28.57 -20.63
N GLY A 53 8.23 27.44 -20.59
CA GLY A 53 7.50 26.89 -21.73
C GLY A 53 6.51 27.88 -22.36
N LYS A 54 6.72 28.15 -23.66
CA LYS A 54 5.93 29.11 -24.46
C LYS A 54 4.47 28.70 -24.68
N ASN A 55 4.16 27.41 -24.52
CA ASN A 55 2.80 26.86 -24.60
C ASN A 55 2.55 25.87 -23.44
N ALA A 56 1.29 25.47 -23.25
CA ALA A 56 0.90 24.60 -22.13
C ALA A 56 1.57 23.21 -22.16
N GLU A 57 1.82 22.66 -23.34
CA GLU A 57 2.44 21.34 -23.52
C GLU A 57 3.90 21.33 -23.08
N ILE A 58 4.68 22.36 -23.47
CA ILE A 58 6.08 22.50 -23.06
C ILE A 58 6.17 22.70 -21.54
N ARG A 59 5.29 23.52 -20.96
CA ARG A 59 5.24 23.69 -19.50
C ARG A 59 4.94 22.38 -18.78
N ALA A 60 3.97 21.60 -19.27
CA ALA A 60 3.64 20.31 -18.69
C ALA A 60 4.79 19.29 -18.81
N ALA A 61 5.51 19.28 -19.94
CA ALA A 61 6.70 18.44 -20.11
C ALA A 61 7.83 18.83 -19.15
N GLN A 62 8.08 20.13 -18.98
CA GLN A 62 9.07 20.64 -18.04
C GLN A 62 8.73 20.28 -16.60
N VAL A 63 7.48 20.48 -16.17
CA VAL A 63 7.02 20.08 -14.84
C VAL A 63 7.27 18.58 -14.61
N ARG A 64 6.92 17.73 -15.57
CA ARG A 64 7.16 16.28 -15.47
C ARG A 64 8.65 15.96 -15.34
N GLN A 65 9.51 16.60 -16.13
CA GLN A 65 10.94 16.41 -16.07
C GLN A 65 11.52 16.81 -14.71
N PHE A 66 11.09 17.94 -14.15
CA PHE A 66 11.58 18.43 -12.86
C PHE A 66 10.95 17.73 -11.64
N THR A 67 9.93 16.90 -11.85
CA THR A 67 9.22 16.14 -10.81
C THR A 67 9.37 14.62 -10.99
N GLU A 68 10.26 14.18 -11.86
CA GLU A 68 10.45 12.76 -12.19
C GLU A 68 10.71 11.93 -10.92
N HIS A 69 11.61 12.40 -10.07
CA HIS A 69 11.96 11.72 -8.83
C HIS A 69 10.79 11.61 -7.85
N GLU A 70 10.05 12.70 -7.62
CA GLU A 70 8.90 12.72 -6.72
C GLU A 70 7.75 11.83 -7.27
N ARG A 71 7.60 11.77 -8.59
CA ARG A 71 6.62 10.88 -9.26
C ARG A 71 7.00 9.41 -9.13
N GLU A 72 8.28 9.07 -9.28
CA GLU A 72 8.79 7.72 -9.02
C GLU A 72 8.58 7.32 -7.57
N ALA A 73 8.93 8.19 -6.62
CA ALA A 73 8.73 7.93 -5.19
C ALA A 73 7.25 7.70 -4.84
N LEU A 74 6.34 8.48 -5.46
CA LEU A 74 4.91 8.28 -5.31
C LEU A 74 4.45 6.93 -5.89
N ALA A 75 4.90 6.59 -7.11
CA ALA A 75 4.55 5.33 -7.75
C ALA A 75 5.02 4.12 -6.92
N ASP A 76 6.23 4.19 -6.37
CA ASP A 76 6.77 3.16 -5.48
C ASP A 76 5.95 3.02 -4.19
N ALA A 77 5.61 4.13 -3.53
CA ALA A 77 4.79 4.11 -2.32
C ALA A 77 3.40 3.52 -2.60
N GLU A 78 2.77 3.88 -3.72
CA GLU A 78 1.47 3.33 -4.13
C GLU A 78 1.57 1.82 -4.42
N MET A 79 2.66 1.35 -5.01
CA MET A 79 2.90 -0.08 -5.24
C MET A 79 3.08 -0.83 -3.92
N ARG A 80 3.84 -0.28 -2.96
CA ARG A 80 4.01 -0.88 -1.63
C ARG A 80 2.69 -0.96 -0.87
N LEU A 81 1.88 0.09 -0.90
CA LEU A 81 0.55 0.09 -0.30
C LEU A 81 -0.34 -1.00 -0.91
N LYS A 82 -0.40 -1.11 -2.24
CA LYS A 82 -1.16 -2.18 -2.93
C LYS A 82 -0.71 -3.57 -2.47
N ASN A 83 0.60 -3.79 -2.37
CA ASN A 83 1.16 -5.06 -1.90
C ASN A 83 0.80 -5.33 -0.43
N ALA A 84 0.85 -4.33 0.45
CA ALA A 84 0.46 -4.45 1.84
C ALA A 84 -1.03 -4.82 1.99
N VAL A 85 -1.91 -4.14 1.27
CA VAL A 85 -3.36 -4.44 1.24
C VAL A 85 -3.62 -5.85 0.73
N ALA A 86 -2.92 -6.29 -0.32
CA ALA A 86 -3.05 -7.64 -0.84
C ALA A 86 -2.61 -8.71 0.18
N ARG A 87 -1.53 -8.47 0.94
CA ARG A 87 -1.06 -9.38 2.00
C ARG A 87 -2.07 -9.45 3.15
N LEU A 88 -2.60 -8.31 3.58
CA LEU A 88 -3.65 -8.26 4.59
C LEU A 88 -4.90 -9.04 4.14
N GLY A 89 -5.31 -8.86 2.88
CA GLY A 89 -6.43 -9.61 2.29
C GLY A 89 -6.21 -11.12 2.35
N LYS A 90 -5.02 -11.59 1.95
CA LYS A 90 -4.65 -13.02 2.05
C LYS A 90 -4.76 -13.55 3.47
N GLY A 91 -4.26 -12.84 4.48
CA GLY A 91 -4.37 -13.27 5.88
C GLY A 91 -5.83 -13.36 6.37
N LYS A 92 -6.67 -12.39 5.99
CA LYS A 92 -8.11 -12.41 6.32
C LYS A 92 -8.84 -13.57 5.63
N ASP A 93 -8.53 -13.83 4.37
CA ASP A 93 -9.09 -14.94 3.62
C ASP A 93 -8.65 -16.29 4.19
N GLU A 94 -7.37 -16.43 4.55
CA GLU A 94 -6.83 -17.62 5.22
C GLU A 94 -7.56 -17.89 6.54
N LEU A 95 -7.70 -16.87 7.39
CA LEU A 95 -8.42 -17.01 8.65
C LEU A 95 -9.89 -17.43 8.44
N ARG A 96 -10.57 -16.86 7.44
CA ARG A 96 -11.95 -17.25 7.10
C ARG A 96 -12.02 -18.71 6.64
N ALA A 97 -11.10 -19.14 5.78
CA ALA A 97 -11.05 -20.50 5.29
C ALA A 97 -10.78 -21.52 6.41
N LEU A 98 -9.80 -21.24 7.29
CA LEU A 98 -9.47 -22.12 8.41
C LEU A 98 -10.60 -22.21 9.44
N ARG A 99 -11.34 -21.12 9.69
CA ARG A 99 -12.54 -21.14 10.53
C ARG A 99 -13.63 -22.03 9.93
N ALA A 100 -13.89 -21.92 8.64
CA ALA A 100 -14.86 -22.78 7.95
C ALA A 100 -14.47 -24.26 8.03
N VAL A 101 -13.19 -24.59 7.86
CA VAL A 101 -12.67 -25.95 8.05
C VAL A 101 -12.86 -26.43 9.49
N ALA A 102 -12.54 -25.59 10.48
CA ALA A 102 -12.73 -25.93 11.88
C ALA A 102 -14.20 -26.19 12.24
N ASP A 103 -15.13 -25.45 11.65
CA ASP A 103 -16.57 -25.65 11.87
C ASP A 103 -17.08 -26.90 11.17
N LEU A 104 -16.60 -27.23 9.97
CA LEU A 104 -16.88 -28.52 9.31
C LEU A 104 -16.43 -29.71 10.19
N LEU A 105 -15.26 -29.60 10.82
CA LEU A 105 -14.76 -30.63 11.74
C LEU A 105 -15.60 -30.76 13.02
N LYS A 106 -16.28 -29.70 13.46
CA LYS A 106 -17.23 -29.78 14.59
C LYS A 106 -18.54 -30.47 14.21
N GLY A 107 -19.03 -30.25 12.98
CA GLY A 107 -20.28 -30.84 12.49
C GLY A 107 -20.15 -32.25 11.92
N ALA A 108 -18.93 -32.74 11.71
CA ALA A 108 -18.63 -34.10 11.27
C ALA A 108 -18.46 -35.10 12.45
N ALA A 109 -18.81 -34.68 13.67
CA ALA A 109 -18.74 -35.46 14.91
C ALA A 109 -20.15 -35.81 15.44
#